data_AF-A0A255R6Y4-F1
#
_entry.id   AF-A0A255R6Y4-F1
#
_cell.length_a   1.000
_cell.length_b   1.000
_cell.length_c   1.000
_cell.angle_alpha   90.00
_cell.angle_beta   90.00
_cell.angle_gamma   90.00
#
_symmetry.space_group_name_H-M   'P 1'
#
loop_
_entity.id
_entity.type
_entity.pdbx_description
1 polymer ?
#
loop_
_entity_poly.entity_id
_entity_poly.type
_entity_poly.pdbx_seq_one_letter_code
_entity_poly.pdbx_strand_id
1 'polypeptide(L)'
;MSTTKRQSTRSARKAKKPATLPERFEPKFIETLDQRQAVVRLIRRNVERLLEDVGVDSFQQEILARRAVFIAVQLETMEANALDGKPIDLGTYTQGVNALSGLLAKLGLKRAMRKTTDLSSYLQESKS
;
A
#
# COMPACT_ATOMS: atom_id res chain seq x y z
N MET A 1 38.43 14.61 44.46
CA MET A 1 37.69 13.65 43.60
C MET A 1 36.31 14.24 43.32
N SER A 2 36.05 14.65 42.08
CA SER A 2 34.78 15.29 41.68
C SER A 2 33.83 14.24 41.11
N THR A 3 32.68 14.03 41.75
CA THR A 3 31.67 13.06 41.36
C THR A 3 30.74 13.67 40.32
N THR A 4 31.02 13.43 39.04
CA THR A 4 30.13 13.80 37.93
C THR A 4 28.85 12.95 37.97
N LYS A 5 27.75 13.50 38.50
CA LYS A 5 26.41 12.90 38.35
C LYS A 5 26.01 12.91 36.88
N ARG A 6 25.93 11.73 36.24
CA ARG A 6 25.32 11.56 34.92
C ARG A 6 23.85 12.01 34.97
N GLN A 7 23.48 12.99 34.16
CA GLN A 7 22.07 13.36 33.97
C GLN A 7 21.31 12.17 33.38
N SER A 8 20.29 11.72 34.11
CA SER A 8 19.36 10.70 33.66
C SER A 8 18.53 11.25 32.49
N THR A 9 18.66 10.63 31.32
CA THR A 9 17.87 10.95 30.10
C THR A 9 16.38 10.56 30.21
N ARG A 10 15.92 10.15 31.41
CA ARG A 10 14.53 9.72 31.64
C ARG A 10 13.56 10.89 31.86
N SER A 11 14.06 12.09 32.17
CA SER A 11 13.25 13.27 32.48
C SER A 11 12.96 14.10 31.23
N ALA A 12 12.07 13.64 30.34
CA ALA A 12 11.24 14.50 29.47
C ALA A 12 10.37 13.70 28.46
N ARG A 13 9.96 12.44 28.72
CA ARG A 13 8.84 11.87 27.96
C ARG A 13 7.55 12.52 28.43
N LYS A 14 7.21 13.68 27.84
CA LYS A 14 5.91 14.33 28.01
C LYS A 14 4.84 13.28 27.71
N ALA A 15 4.11 12.84 28.74
CA ALA A 15 3.05 11.85 28.58
C ALA A 15 2.06 12.36 27.53
N LYS A 16 1.94 11.63 26.42
CA LYS A 16 0.98 11.93 25.37
C LYS A 16 -0.40 11.89 26.04
N LYS A 17 -1.16 12.98 25.98
CA LYS A 17 -2.52 13.02 26.55
C LYS A 17 -3.27 11.78 26.05
N PRO A 18 -3.91 10.98 26.93
CA PRO A 18 -4.64 9.81 26.49
C PRO A 18 -5.67 10.27 25.46
N ALA A 19 -5.65 9.67 24.28
CA ALA A 19 -6.62 9.98 23.24
C ALA A 19 -8.00 9.63 23.80
N THR A 20 -8.91 10.61 23.86
CA THR A 20 -10.29 10.38 24.26
C THR A 20 -10.92 9.50 23.20
N LEU A 21 -11.08 8.21 23.50
CA LEU A 21 -11.81 7.29 22.63
C LEU A 21 -13.29 7.66 22.68
N PRO A 22 -14.00 7.67 21.53
CA PRO A 22 -15.44 7.90 21.53
C PRO A 22 -16.15 6.81 22.33
N GLU A 23 -17.27 7.16 22.98
CA GLU A 23 -18.08 6.21 23.77
C GLU A 23 -18.62 5.05 22.93
N ARG A 24 -18.73 5.23 21.62
CA ARG A 24 -19.20 4.22 20.66
C ARG A 24 -18.26 4.13 19.47
N PHE A 25 -17.98 2.90 19.05
CA PHE A 25 -17.25 2.63 17.83
C PHE A 25 -18.19 2.73 16.63
N GLU A 26 -17.88 3.64 15.70
CA GLU A 26 -18.57 3.77 14.42
C GLU A 26 -17.62 3.38 13.29
N PRO A 27 -17.86 2.24 12.60
CA PRO A 27 -17.01 1.85 11.50
C PRO A 27 -17.21 2.80 10.32
N LYS A 28 -16.10 3.27 9.73
CA LYS A 28 -16.10 4.08 8.51
C LYS A 28 -15.49 3.28 7.38
N PHE A 29 -16.29 3.08 6.33
CA PHE A 29 -15.90 2.34 5.14
C PHE A 29 -15.85 3.29 3.94
N ILE A 30 -14.98 3.01 2.97
CA ILE A 30 -14.86 3.85 1.76
C ILE A 30 -16.18 3.87 0.99
N GLU A 31 -16.92 2.77 1.05
CA GLU A 31 -18.24 2.56 0.49
C GLU A 31 -19.31 3.49 1.11
N THR A 32 -19.10 3.94 2.35
CA THR A 32 -19.99 4.85 3.08
C THR A 32 -19.63 6.33 2.90
N LEU A 33 -18.53 6.65 2.21
CA LEU A 33 -18.13 8.03 1.93
C LEU A 33 -18.92 8.62 0.77
N ASP A 34 -18.92 9.96 0.64
CA ASP A 34 -19.59 10.66 -0.46
C ASP A 34 -18.98 10.25 -1.81
N GLN A 35 -19.77 9.54 -2.60
CA GLN A 35 -19.38 8.98 -3.90
C GLN A 35 -19.16 10.05 -4.98
N ARG A 36 -19.50 11.32 -4.70
CA ARG A 36 -19.16 12.46 -5.56
C ARG A 36 -17.70 12.87 -5.43
N GLN A 37 -16.99 12.42 -4.41
CA GLN A 37 -15.55 12.65 -4.30
C GLN A 37 -14.79 11.83 -5.35
N ALA A 38 -13.97 12.51 -6.17
CA ALA A 38 -13.23 11.89 -7.26
C ALA A 38 -12.31 10.74 -6.77
N VAL A 39 -11.64 10.94 -5.62
CA VAL A 39 -10.76 9.94 -5.01
C VAL A 39 -11.51 8.68 -4.58
N VAL A 40 -12.75 8.82 -4.07
CA VAL A 40 -13.57 7.67 -3.65
C VAL A 40 -13.95 6.84 -4.88
N ARG A 41 -14.36 7.47 -5.98
CA ARG A 41 -14.64 6.76 -7.25
C ARG A 41 -13.41 6.08 -7.83
N LEU A 42 -12.25 6.74 -7.75
CA LEU A 42 -10.99 6.18 -8.23
C LEU A 42 -10.62 4.91 -7.43
N ILE A 43 -10.68 4.97 -6.11
CA ILE A 43 -10.38 3.83 -5.25
C ILE A 43 -11.33 2.66 -5.54
N ARG A 44 -12.64 2.91 -5.62
CA ARG A 44 -13.63 1.84 -5.91
C ARG A 44 -13.36 1.17 -7.24
N ARG A 45 -13.18 1.96 -8.30
CA ARG A 45 -12.87 1.46 -9.65
C ARG A 45 -11.58 0.62 -9.67
N ASN A 46 -10.53 1.09 -9.00
CA ASN A 46 -9.25 0.39 -8.97
C ASN A 46 -9.34 -0.90 -8.15
N VAL A 47 -10.16 -0.93 -7.08
CA VAL A 47 -10.44 -2.16 -6.33
C VAL A 47 -11.19 -3.14 -7.22
N GLU A 48 -12.29 -2.74 -7.85
CA GLU A 48 -13.08 -3.58 -8.74
C GLU A 48 -12.21 -4.19 -9.85
N ARG A 49 -11.41 -3.35 -10.54
CA ARG A 49 -10.46 -3.80 -11.55
C ARG A 49 -9.45 -4.81 -11.00
N LEU A 50 -8.86 -4.56 -9.83
CA LEU A 50 -7.88 -5.47 -9.25
C LEU A 50 -8.52 -6.80 -8.83
N LEU A 51 -9.76 -6.78 -8.34
CA LEU A 51 -10.50 -8.00 -7.99
C LEU A 51 -10.82 -8.84 -9.23
N GLU A 52 -11.22 -8.19 -10.33
CA GLU A 52 -11.43 -8.83 -11.64
C GLU A 52 -10.13 -9.45 -12.17
N ASP A 53 -9.02 -8.69 -12.15
CA ASP A 53 -7.73 -9.13 -12.66
C ASP A 53 -7.14 -10.31 -11.86
N VAL A 54 -7.36 -10.33 -10.54
CA VAL A 54 -6.87 -11.40 -9.65
C VAL A 54 -7.73 -12.65 -9.72
N GLY A 55 -9.00 -12.54 -10.13
CA GLY A 55 -9.95 -13.65 -10.06
C GLY A 55 -10.21 -14.04 -8.61
N VAL A 56 -10.79 -13.13 -7.83
CA VAL A 56 -10.96 -13.34 -6.38
C VAL A 56 -11.94 -14.45 -6.06
N ASP A 57 -11.46 -15.43 -5.28
CA ASP A 57 -12.21 -16.60 -4.82
C ASP A 57 -12.46 -16.58 -3.30
N SER A 58 -11.95 -15.56 -2.59
CA SER A 58 -12.04 -15.48 -1.12
C SER A 58 -12.12 -14.04 -0.58
N PHE A 59 -12.80 -13.89 0.55
CA PHE A 59 -12.89 -12.63 1.29
C PHE A 59 -11.51 -12.08 1.73
N GLN A 60 -10.53 -12.96 1.96
CA GLN A 60 -9.17 -12.54 2.32
C GLN A 60 -8.48 -11.79 1.17
N GLN A 61 -8.64 -12.27 -0.06
CA GLN A 61 -8.13 -11.58 -1.25
C GLN A 61 -8.83 -10.23 -1.42
N GLU A 62 -10.13 -10.14 -1.14
CA GLU A 62 -10.87 -8.87 -1.19
C GLU A 62 -10.30 -7.83 -0.21
N ILE A 63 -9.99 -8.24 1.02
CA ILE A 63 -9.32 -7.38 2.00
C ILE A 63 -7.96 -6.92 1.49
N LEU A 64 -7.14 -7.85 0.99
CA LEU A 64 -5.79 -7.53 0.52
C LEU A 64 -5.82 -6.58 -0.68
N ALA A 65 -6.73 -6.78 -1.63
CA ALA A 65 -6.92 -5.92 -2.80
C ALA A 65 -7.30 -4.48 -2.38
N ARG A 66 -8.26 -4.33 -1.46
CA ARG A 66 -8.64 -3.02 -0.91
C ARG A 66 -7.44 -2.30 -0.27
N ARG A 67 -6.59 -3.02 0.47
CA ARG A 67 -5.39 -2.43 1.10
C ARG A 67 -4.32 -2.06 0.09
N ALA A 68 -4.11 -2.90 -0.94
CA ALA A 68 -3.18 -2.63 -2.02
C ALA A 68 -3.54 -1.34 -2.75
N VAL A 69 -4.81 -1.19 -3.17
CA VAL A 69 -5.27 0.02 -3.85
C VAL A 69 -5.15 1.26 -2.98
N PHE A 70 -5.49 1.16 -1.69
CA PHE A 70 -5.37 2.31 -0.79
C PHE A 70 -3.92 2.78 -0.65
N ILE A 71 -2.97 1.84 -0.50
CA ILE A 71 -1.54 2.17 -0.41
C ILE A 71 -1.03 2.74 -1.73
N ALA A 72 -1.44 2.19 -2.88
CA ALA A 72 -1.07 2.71 -4.19
C ALA A 72 -1.48 4.19 -4.36
N VAL A 73 -2.72 4.54 -4.01
CA VAL A 73 -3.20 5.93 -4.06
C VAL A 73 -2.40 6.84 -3.12
N GLN A 74 -2.02 6.36 -1.94
CA GLN A 74 -1.17 7.12 -1.02
C GLN A 74 0.22 7.37 -1.61
N LEU A 75 0.87 6.37 -2.20
CA LEU A 75 2.17 6.50 -2.83
C LEU A 75 2.13 7.48 -4.01
N GLU A 76 1.15 7.34 -4.90
CA GLU A 76 0.95 8.28 -6.01
C GLU A 76 0.73 9.72 -5.51
N THR A 77 -0.01 9.89 -4.41
CA THR A 77 -0.21 11.20 -3.79
C THR A 77 1.10 11.77 -3.23
N MET A 78 1.94 10.92 -2.62
CA MET A 78 3.27 11.34 -2.13
C MET A 78 4.18 11.75 -3.29
N GLU A 79 4.17 11.01 -4.38
CA GLU A 79 4.94 11.31 -5.61
C GLU A 79 4.50 12.64 -6.23
N ALA A 80 3.20 12.84 -6.43
CA ALA A 80 2.65 14.09 -6.97
C ALA A 80 3.03 15.29 -6.09
N ASN A 81 2.89 15.15 -4.77
CA ASN A 81 3.29 16.19 -3.83
C ASN A 81 4.79 16.50 -3.89
N ALA A 82 5.65 15.49 -4.07
CA ALA A 82 7.08 15.67 -4.21
C ALA A 82 7.43 16.43 -5.51
N LEU A 83 6.73 16.13 -6.61
CA LEU A 83 6.86 16.86 -7.88
C LEU A 83 6.43 18.33 -7.76
N ASP A 84 5.45 18.62 -6.90
CA ASP A 84 5.05 19.99 -6.52
C ASP A 84 6.07 20.67 -5.57
N GLY A 85 7.20 20.04 -5.27
CA GLY A 85 8.25 20.58 -4.38
C GLY A 85 7.96 20.42 -2.89
N LYS A 86 6.93 19.66 -2.49
CA LYS A 86 6.67 19.37 -1.07
C LYS A 86 7.66 18.33 -0.55
N PRO A 87 8.07 18.41 0.73
CA PRO A 87 8.96 17.43 1.32
C PRO A 87 8.29 16.05 1.35
N ILE A 88 9.05 15.03 0.96
CA ILE A 88 8.64 13.63 1.04
C ILE A 88 9.44 12.92 2.13
N ASP A 89 8.74 12.21 3.02
CA ASP A 89 9.38 11.26 3.93
C ASP A 89 9.68 9.95 3.20
N LEU A 90 10.93 9.79 2.78
CA LEU A 90 11.41 8.60 2.09
C LEU A 90 11.29 7.33 2.93
N GLY A 91 11.31 7.43 4.27
CA GLY A 91 11.12 6.29 5.16
C GLY A 91 9.70 5.76 5.08
N THR A 92 8.71 6.65 5.24
CA THR A 92 7.29 6.31 5.07
C THR A 92 6.98 5.82 3.65
N TYR A 93 7.55 6.49 2.64
CA TYR A 93 7.38 6.10 1.23
C TYR A 93 7.89 4.68 0.98
N THR A 94 9.12 4.38 1.39
CA THR A 94 9.73 3.05 1.20
C THR A 94 8.95 1.96 1.92
N GLN A 95 8.44 2.24 3.14
CA GLN A 95 7.57 1.30 3.85
C GLN A 95 6.26 1.03 3.09
N GLY A 96 5.66 2.07 2.51
CA GLY A 96 4.47 1.94 1.65
C GLY A 96 4.75 1.09 0.42
N VAL A 97 5.86 1.33 -0.30
CA VAL A 97 6.28 0.55 -1.47
C VAL A 97 6.47 -0.93 -1.10
N ASN A 98 7.15 -1.21 0.01
CA ASN A 98 7.37 -2.58 0.49
C ASN A 98 6.06 -3.27 0.88
N ALA A 99 5.16 -2.56 1.55
CA ALA A 99 3.85 -3.06 1.92
C ALA A 99 3.01 -3.38 0.66
N LEU A 100 2.98 -2.46 -0.31
CA LEU A 100 2.27 -2.65 -1.58
C LEU A 100 2.81 -3.87 -2.32
N SER A 101 4.13 -3.98 -2.49
CA SER A 101 4.78 -5.11 -3.14
C SER A 101 4.43 -6.44 -2.47
N GLY A 102 4.44 -6.49 -1.13
CA GLY A 102 4.06 -7.69 -0.38
C GLY A 102 2.59 -8.08 -0.51
N LEU A 103 1.67 -7.11 -0.56
CA LEU A 103 0.24 -7.37 -0.78
C LEU A 103 -0.01 -7.89 -2.20
N LEU A 104 0.61 -7.25 -3.19
CA LEU A 104 0.53 -7.60 -4.59
C LEU A 104 1.08 -9.01 -4.87
N ALA A 105 2.20 -9.37 -4.28
CA ALA A 105 2.75 -10.73 -4.36
C ALA A 105 1.78 -11.79 -3.79
N LYS A 106 1.12 -11.49 -2.65
CA LYS A 106 0.13 -12.38 -2.02
C LYS A 106 -1.15 -12.54 -2.83
N LEU A 107 -1.57 -11.49 -3.54
CA LEU A 107 -2.72 -11.52 -4.44
C LEU A 107 -2.46 -12.34 -5.71
N GLY A 108 -1.27 -12.91 -5.87
CA GLY A 108 -0.99 -13.79 -6.98
C GLY A 108 -0.57 -13.05 -8.24
N LEU A 109 0.11 -11.89 -8.11
CA LEU A 109 1.04 -11.43 -9.15
C LEU A 109 2.12 -12.49 -9.36
N LYS A 110 1.76 -13.53 -10.11
CA LYS A 110 2.68 -14.50 -10.64
C LYS A 110 3.52 -13.74 -11.64
N ARG A 111 4.83 -13.69 -11.41
CA ARG A 111 5.79 -13.21 -12.41
C ARG A 111 5.43 -13.88 -13.72
N ALA A 112 4.91 -13.13 -14.68
CA ALA A 112 4.73 -13.63 -16.03
C ALA A 112 6.14 -13.93 -16.54
N MET A 113 6.53 -15.22 -16.57
CA MET A 113 7.68 -15.62 -17.34
C MET A 113 7.40 -15.13 -18.75
N ARG A 114 8.24 -14.22 -19.26
CA ARG A 114 8.26 -13.88 -20.68
C ARG A 114 8.28 -15.23 -21.40
N LYS A 115 7.29 -15.49 -22.27
CA LYS A 115 7.30 -16.69 -23.11
C LYS A 115 8.58 -16.62 -23.94
N THR A 116 9.65 -17.19 -23.44
CA THR A 116 10.82 -17.49 -24.26
C THR A 116 10.28 -18.55 -25.21
N THR A 117 10.21 -18.22 -26.50
CA THR A 117 9.93 -19.17 -27.56
C THR A 117 10.82 -20.37 -27.28
N ASP A 118 10.21 -21.51 -26.96
CA ASP A 118 10.95 -22.73 -26.71
C ASP A 118 11.78 -23.01 -27.97
N LEU A 119 13.01 -23.52 -27.83
CA LEU A 119 13.90 -23.74 -28.98
C LEU A 119 13.20 -24.64 -30.03
N SER A 120 12.35 -25.54 -29.52
CA SER A 120 11.40 -26.39 -30.25
C SER A 120 10.49 -25.61 -31.19
N SER A 121 9.96 -24.46 -30.75
CA SER A 121 9.08 -23.60 -31.53
C SER A 121 9.84 -22.82 -32.61
N TYR A 122 11.07 -22.38 -32.30
CA TYR A 122 11.95 -21.69 -33.26
C TYR A 122 12.43 -22.62 -34.39
N LEU A 123 12.67 -23.90 -34.08
CA LEU A 123 13.08 -24.92 -35.06
C LEU A 123 11.96 -25.39 -36.00
N GLN A 124 10.69 -25.27 -35.60
CA GLN A 124 9.56 -25.55 -36.49
C GLN A 124 9.31 -24.41 -37.46
N GLU A 125 9.51 -23.16 -37.02
CA GLU A 125 9.32 -21.96 -37.83
C GLU A 125 10.42 -21.80 -38.90
N SER A 126 11.64 -22.31 -38.67
CA SER A 126 12.72 -22.29 -39.66
C SER A 126 12.71 -23.44 -40.68
N LYS A 127 11.71 -24.33 -40.63
CA LYS A 127 11.56 -25.50 -41.52
C LYS A 127 10.37 -25.40 -42.48
N SER A 128 9.67 -24.26 -42.50
CA SER A 128 8.74 -23.87 -43.58
C SER A 128 9.43 -22.91 -44.54
#